data_AF-A0A848F4W4-F1
#
_entry.id   AF-A0A848F4W4-F1
#
_cell.length_a   1.000
_cell.length_b   1.000
_cell.length_c   1.000
_cell.angle_alpha   90.00
_cell.angle_beta   90.00
_cell.angle_gamma   90.00
#
_symmetry.space_group_name_H-M   'P 1'
#
loop_
_entity.id
_entity.type
_entity.pdbx_description
1 polymer ?
#
loop_
_entity_poly.entity_id
_entity_poly.type
_entity_poly.pdbx_seq_one_letter_code
_entity_poly.pdbx_strand_id
1 'polypeptide(L)'
;MTKPREVFIQGITLQGRTFRPSDWAERLAGAMSSFRPGGARTGPGAHIGYSPLCVPRVINGVKCVIVSEALKDVDQRAWDFVMNFARDNELQVAEACLLPDKAAAPQPDKAQAPKPAAAQGAGKAAEVK
;
A
#
# COMPACT_ATOMS: atom_id res chain seq x y z
N MET A 1 -17.31 -12.63 -16.96
CA MET A 1 -15.94 -12.09 -17.12
C MET A 1 -15.34 -11.97 -15.73
N THR A 2 -14.49 -12.93 -15.36
CA THR A 2 -13.70 -12.90 -14.13
C THR A 2 -12.82 -11.65 -14.14
N LYS A 3 -12.95 -10.80 -13.12
CA LYS A 3 -12.08 -9.63 -12.98
C LYS A 3 -10.64 -10.15 -12.80
N PRO A 4 -9.65 -9.66 -13.56
CA PRO A 4 -8.27 -10.10 -13.40
C PRO A 4 -7.82 -9.85 -11.95
N ARG A 5 -7.07 -10.79 -11.38
CA ARG A 5 -6.59 -10.67 -10.00
C ARG A 5 -5.59 -9.51 -9.94
N GLU A 6 -5.62 -8.77 -8.84
CA GLU A 6 -4.73 -7.63 -8.63
C GLU A 6 -3.90 -7.85 -7.37
N VAL A 7 -2.63 -7.46 -7.42
CA VAL A 7 -1.67 -7.56 -6.33
C VAL A 7 -1.29 -6.16 -5.87
N PHE A 8 -1.26 -5.97 -4.56
CA PHE A 8 -1.00 -4.71 -3.89
C PHE A 8 0.34 -4.82 -3.17
N ILE A 9 1.34 -4.09 -3.65
CA ILE A 9 2.63 -3.97 -2.98
C ILE A 9 2.58 -2.69 -2.17
N GLN A 10 2.60 -2.81 -0.85
CA GLN A 10 2.64 -1.66 0.05
C GLN A 10 4.10 -1.25 0.30
N GLY A 11 4.33 0.06 0.37
CA GLY A 11 5.60 0.65 0.78
C GLY A 11 5.81 0.55 2.27
N ILE A 12 5.43 -0.58 2.87
CA ILE A 12 5.69 -0.98 4.26
C ILE A 12 6.40 -2.32 4.20
N THR A 13 7.54 -2.41 4.88
CA THR A 13 8.26 -3.68 4.97
C THR A 13 7.53 -4.67 5.90
N LEU A 14 7.89 -5.95 5.85
CA LEU A 14 7.40 -6.96 6.79
C LEU A 14 7.68 -6.58 8.25
N GLN A 15 8.72 -5.75 8.48
CA GLN A 15 9.09 -5.21 9.80
C GLN A 15 8.25 -3.97 10.21
N GLY A 16 7.25 -3.57 9.41
CA GLY A 16 6.38 -2.43 9.68
C GLY A 16 7.01 -1.05 9.44
N ARG A 17 8.15 -0.99 8.73
CA ARG A 17 8.81 0.29 8.41
C ARG A 17 8.38 0.81 7.04
N THR A 18 8.26 2.14 6.90
CA THR A 18 8.01 2.75 5.59
C THR A 18 9.21 2.57 4.66
N PHE A 19 8.95 2.02 3.48
CA PHE A 19 9.94 1.85 2.43
C PHE A 19 10.32 3.20 1.80
N ARG A 20 11.60 3.36 1.52
CA ARG A 20 12.20 4.57 0.94
C ARG A 20 13.08 4.16 -0.25
N PRO A 21 13.24 5.02 -1.26
CA PRO A 21 12.79 6.42 -1.29
C PRO A 21 11.28 6.56 -1.57
N SER A 22 10.69 7.71 -1.25
CA SER A 22 9.22 7.92 -1.31
C SER A 22 8.63 7.87 -2.73
N ASP A 23 9.49 7.94 -3.74
CA ASP A 23 9.17 7.90 -5.17
C ASP A 23 9.36 6.49 -5.77
N TRP A 24 9.58 5.46 -4.94
CA TRP A 24 9.78 4.09 -5.42
C TRP A 24 8.60 3.57 -6.24
N ALA A 25 7.37 3.93 -5.86
CA ALA A 25 6.15 3.47 -6.52
C ALA A 25 6.06 4.04 -7.94
N GLU A 26 6.37 5.34 -8.09
CA GLU A 26 6.45 6.04 -9.36
C GLU A 26 7.57 5.48 -10.25
N ARG A 27 8.73 5.12 -9.67
CA ARG A 27 9.83 4.48 -10.39
C ARG A 27 9.47 3.09 -10.90
N LEU A 28 8.84 2.27 -10.07
CA LEU A 28 8.41 0.92 -10.46
C LEU A 28 7.35 0.99 -11.56
N ALA A 29 6.35 1.88 -11.41
CA ALA A 29 5.32 2.09 -12.42
C ALA A 29 5.88 2.67 -13.73
N GLY A 30 6.90 3.54 -13.63
CA GLY A 30 7.63 4.07 -14.78
C GLY A 30 8.37 2.97 -15.55
N ALA A 31 9.08 2.07 -14.85
CA ALA A 31 9.73 0.91 -15.45
C ALA A 31 8.73 -0.01 -16.19
N MET A 32 7.51 -0.11 -15.66
CA MET A 32 6.44 -0.92 -16.25
C MET A 32 5.61 -0.19 -17.33
N SER A 33 5.90 1.09 -17.61
CA SER A 33 5.08 1.92 -18.51
C SER A 33 5.03 1.41 -19.96
N SER A 34 6.07 0.70 -20.41
CA SER A 34 6.19 0.11 -21.76
C SER A 34 5.36 -1.17 -21.94
N PHE A 35 4.99 -1.85 -20.85
CA PHE A 35 4.18 -3.08 -20.91
C PHE A 35 2.71 -2.73 -20.97
N ARG A 36 2.21 -2.49 -22.19
CA ARG A 36 0.80 -2.13 -22.43
C ARG A 36 0.20 -3.00 -23.54
N PRO A 37 -0.81 -3.84 -23.25
CA PRO A 37 -1.53 -4.55 -24.29
C PRO A 37 -2.40 -3.55 -25.08
N GLY A 38 -2.13 -3.41 -26.38
CA GLY A 38 -2.91 -2.56 -27.31
C GLY A 38 -2.24 -1.30 -27.86
N GLY A 39 -0.94 -1.09 -27.62
CA GLY A 39 -0.22 0.08 -28.16
C GLY A 39 -0.45 1.38 -27.38
N ALA A 40 0.32 2.42 -27.73
CA ALA A 40 0.28 3.72 -27.04
C ALA A 40 -1.11 4.35 -27.13
N ARG A 41 -1.80 4.53 -25.99
CA ARG A 41 -2.95 5.43 -25.92
C ARG A 41 -2.46 6.87 -26.09
N THR A 42 -2.55 7.38 -27.31
CA THR A 42 -2.35 8.79 -27.67
C THR A 42 -3.66 9.54 -27.37
N GLY A 43 -3.83 9.94 -26.11
CA GLY A 43 -4.99 10.73 -25.67
C GLY A 43 -4.58 11.77 -24.63
N PRO A 44 -5.38 12.84 -24.42
CA PRO A 44 -5.11 13.82 -23.38
C PRO A 44 -5.03 13.12 -22.01
N GLY A 45 -3.85 13.10 -21.39
CA GLY A 45 -3.49 12.28 -20.22
C GLY A 45 -2.29 11.32 -20.46
N ALA A 46 -1.84 11.20 -21.72
CA ALA A 46 -0.75 10.31 -22.13
C ALA A 46 0.67 10.82 -21.84
N HIS A 47 0.82 12.05 -21.33
CA HIS A 47 2.11 12.76 -21.25
C HIS A 47 3.02 12.32 -20.10
N ILE A 48 2.53 11.49 -19.17
CA ILE A 48 3.29 10.89 -18.04
C ILE A 48 2.75 9.49 -17.70
N GLY A 49 2.27 8.76 -18.71
CA GLY A 49 1.38 7.61 -18.51
C GLY A 49 2.06 6.42 -17.83
N TYR A 50 1.53 6.01 -16.69
CA TYR A 50 1.77 4.66 -16.16
C TYR A 50 1.01 3.62 -17.00
N SER A 51 1.46 2.36 -16.99
CA SER A 51 0.70 1.28 -17.59
C SER A 51 -0.56 1.01 -16.75
N PRO A 52 -1.74 0.73 -17.36
CA PRO A 52 -2.92 0.32 -16.58
C PRO A 52 -2.68 -0.98 -15.79
N LEU A 53 -1.61 -1.71 -16.11
CA LEU A 53 -1.21 -2.94 -15.42
C LEU A 53 -0.38 -2.70 -14.16
N CYS A 54 0.19 -1.51 -13.99
CA CYS A 54 1.04 -1.15 -12.85
C CYS A 54 0.82 0.32 -12.48
N VAL A 55 0.01 0.57 -11.45
CA VAL A 55 -0.46 1.90 -11.09
C VAL A 55 0.01 2.28 -9.70
N PRO A 56 0.76 3.40 -9.54
CA PRO A 56 1.16 3.88 -8.23
C PRO A 56 -0.03 4.58 -7.56
N ARG A 57 -0.25 4.27 -6.28
CA ARG A 57 -1.28 4.90 -5.44
C ARG A 57 -0.73 5.27 -4.07
N VAL A 58 -1.47 6.12 -3.36
CA VAL A 58 -1.23 6.40 -1.95
C VAL A 58 -2.46 5.95 -1.19
N ILE A 59 -2.28 5.05 -0.23
CA ILE A 59 -3.33 4.51 0.63
C ILE A 59 -2.94 4.82 2.07
N ASN A 60 -3.80 5.51 2.83
CA ASN A 60 -3.52 5.91 4.21
C ASN A 60 -2.17 6.63 4.40
N GLY A 61 -1.76 7.46 3.42
CA GLY A 61 -0.47 8.19 3.45
C GLY A 61 0.75 7.33 3.10
N VAL A 62 0.57 6.04 2.83
CA VAL A 62 1.62 5.10 2.42
C VAL A 62 1.60 4.93 0.90
N LYS A 63 2.78 4.94 0.28
CA LYS A 63 2.95 4.68 -1.15
C LYS A 63 2.73 3.20 -1.42
N CYS A 64 1.92 2.87 -2.42
CA CYS A 64 1.61 1.50 -2.82
C CYS A 64 1.61 1.39 -4.35
N VAL A 65 1.79 0.17 -4.86
CA VAL A 65 1.67 -0.13 -6.28
C VAL A 65 0.65 -1.25 -6.46
N ILE A 66 -0.29 -1.03 -7.39
CA ILE A 66 -1.31 -2.00 -7.78
C ILE A 66 -0.85 -2.62 -9.10
N VAL A 67 -0.75 -3.95 -9.12
CA VAL A 67 -0.24 -4.72 -10.25
C VAL A 67 -1.32 -5.71 -10.69
N SER A 68 -1.73 -5.67 -11.94
CA SER A 68 -2.71 -6.62 -12.47
C SER A 68 -2.03 -7.91 -12.91
N GLU A 69 -2.63 -9.07 -12.63
CA GLU A 69 -2.17 -10.38 -13.12
C GLU A 69 -2.12 -10.45 -14.65
N ALA A 70 -2.89 -9.59 -15.35
CA ALA A 70 -2.79 -9.44 -16.80
C ALA A 70 -1.39 -9.01 -17.28
N LEU A 71 -0.52 -8.49 -16.39
CA LEU A 71 0.89 -8.26 -16.70
C LEU A 71 1.63 -9.57 -16.98
N LYS A 72 1.28 -10.65 -16.30
CA LYS A 72 1.85 -11.98 -16.53
C LYS A 72 1.49 -12.53 -17.91
N ASP A 73 0.27 -12.25 -18.37
CA ASP A 73 -0.20 -12.63 -19.71
C ASP A 73 0.51 -11.82 -20.83
N VAL A 74 0.96 -10.60 -20.51
CA VAL A 74 1.73 -9.75 -21.44
C VAL A 74 3.21 -10.15 -21.46
N ASP A 75 3.85 -10.17 -20.30
CA ASP A 75 5.22 -10.64 -20.14
C ASP A 75 5.43 -11.20 -18.73
N GLN A 76 5.61 -12.51 -18.64
CA GLN A 76 5.87 -13.20 -17.39
C GLN A 76 7.14 -12.67 -16.69
N ARG A 77 8.17 -12.25 -17.43
CA ARG A 77 9.41 -11.72 -16.83
C ARG A 77 9.18 -10.37 -16.15
N ALA A 78 8.29 -9.54 -16.68
CA ALA A 78 7.93 -8.27 -16.06
C ALA A 78 7.16 -8.49 -14.74
N TRP A 79 6.24 -9.46 -14.74
CA TRP A 79 5.57 -9.89 -13.51
C TRP A 79 6.58 -10.40 -12.47
N ASP A 80 7.47 -11.30 -12.87
CA ASP A 80 8.49 -11.85 -11.97
C ASP A 80 9.41 -10.76 -11.42
N PHE A 81 9.80 -9.77 -12.24
CA PHE A 81 10.59 -8.61 -11.78
C PHE A 81 9.88 -7.84 -10.66
N VAL A 82 8.59 -7.55 -10.81
CA VAL A 82 7.81 -6.80 -9.81
C VAL A 82 7.63 -7.62 -8.52
N MET A 83 7.37 -8.93 -8.64
CA MET A 83 7.24 -9.81 -7.49
C MET A 83 8.58 -10.04 -6.77
N ASN A 84 9.68 -10.15 -7.51
CA ASN A 84 11.02 -10.27 -6.94
C ASN A 84 11.43 -8.96 -6.26
N PHE A 85 11.12 -7.80 -6.85
CA PHE A 85 11.34 -6.50 -6.22
C PHE A 85 10.65 -6.41 -4.85
N ALA A 86 9.40 -6.85 -4.74
CA ALA A 86 8.71 -6.85 -3.46
C ALA A 86 9.37 -7.82 -2.44
N ARG A 87 9.76 -9.02 -2.88
CA ARG A 87 10.44 -10.00 -2.02
C ARG A 87 11.81 -9.51 -1.54
N ASP A 88 12.64 -9.00 -2.45
CA ASP A 88 14.01 -8.56 -2.16
C ASP A 88 14.03 -7.35 -1.21
N ASN A 89 12.99 -6.51 -1.26
CA ASN A 89 12.83 -5.35 -0.38
C ASN A 89 11.98 -5.65 0.86
N GLU A 90 11.62 -6.91 1.09
CA GLU A 90 10.75 -7.37 2.17
C GLU A 90 9.45 -6.54 2.28
N LEU A 91 8.84 -6.19 1.15
CA LEU A 91 7.61 -5.40 1.13
C LEU A 91 6.39 -6.26 1.42
N GLN A 92 5.40 -5.66 2.09
CA GLN A 92 4.11 -6.30 2.27
C GLN A 92 3.38 -6.38 0.93
N VAL A 93 3.04 -7.61 0.54
CA VAL A 93 2.28 -7.90 -0.68
C VAL A 93 0.94 -8.49 -0.28
N ALA A 94 -0.15 -7.94 -0.81
CA ALA A 94 -1.51 -8.44 -0.61
C ALA A 94 -2.16 -8.75 -1.96
N GLU A 95 -2.69 -9.96 -2.11
CA GLU A 95 -3.49 -10.31 -3.28
C GLU A 95 -4.94 -9.88 -3.04
N ALA A 96 -5.46 -8.96 -3.86
CA ALA A 96 -6.89 -8.70 -3.91
C ALA A 96 -7.54 -9.74 -4.82
N CYS A 97 -7.87 -10.88 -4.24
CA CYS A 97 -9.19 -11.41 -4.53
C CYS A 97 -10.17 -10.42 -3.88
N LEU A 98 -11.17 -9.91 -4.60
CA LEU A 98 -12.28 -9.15 -4.01
C LEU A 98 -12.97 -10.04 -2.96
N LEU A 99 -12.46 -10.05 -1.74
CA LEU A 99 -13.17 -10.53 -0.57
C LEU A 99 -14.18 -9.42 -0.25
N PRO A 100 -15.48 -9.74 -0.17
CA PRO A 100 -16.46 -8.75 0.27
C PRO A 100 -16.04 -8.25 1.65
N ASP A 101 -16.12 -6.94 1.84
CA ASP A 101 -15.73 -6.21 3.04
C ASP A 101 -16.14 -6.93 4.33
N LYS A 102 -15.21 -7.62 4.99
CA LYS A 102 -15.23 -7.97 6.43
C LYS A 102 -13.96 -8.73 6.85
N ALA A 103 -13.09 -8.07 7.60
CA ALA A 103 -12.74 -8.41 8.98
C ALA A 103 -11.37 -7.87 9.37
N ALA A 104 -11.37 -7.05 10.40
CA ALA A 104 -10.22 -6.69 11.20
C ALA A 104 -9.35 -7.90 11.58
N ALA A 105 -8.03 -7.74 11.49
CA ALA A 105 -7.08 -8.50 12.29
C ALA A 105 -6.35 -7.52 13.23
N PRO A 106 -6.02 -7.96 14.45
CA PRO A 106 -5.78 -7.07 15.59
C PRO A 106 -4.43 -6.36 15.46
N GLN A 107 -4.42 -5.09 15.85
CA GLN A 107 -3.19 -4.33 16.05
C GLN A 107 -2.37 -5.04 17.14
N PRO A 108 -1.08 -5.35 16.93
CA PRO A 108 -0.23 -5.80 18.02
C PRO A 108 -0.08 -4.65 19.01
N ASP A 109 -0.48 -4.97 20.23
CA ASP A 109 -0.39 -4.19 21.46
C ASP A 109 0.91 -3.36 21.51
N LYS A 110 0.81 -2.04 21.24
CA LYS A 110 1.84 -1.12 21.70
C LYS A 110 1.58 -0.92 23.18
N ALA A 111 2.28 -1.72 23.97
CA ALA A 111 2.50 -1.55 25.40
C ALA A 111 2.66 -0.06 25.73
N GLN A 112 1.59 0.52 26.26
CA GLN A 112 1.57 1.87 26.75
C GLN A 112 2.23 1.86 28.12
N ALA A 113 3.52 2.17 28.15
CA ALA A 113 4.23 2.42 29.39
C ALA A 113 3.53 3.56 30.17
N PRO A 114 3.36 3.43 31.50
CA PRO A 114 2.59 4.38 32.30
C PRO A 114 3.35 5.70 32.43
N LYS A 115 2.68 6.81 32.11
CA LYS A 115 3.12 8.14 32.56
C LYS A 115 2.83 8.28 34.07
N PRO A 116 3.76 8.83 34.87
CA PRO A 116 3.57 8.95 36.31
C PRO A 116 2.49 9.98 36.66
N ALA A 117 1.78 9.65 37.74
CA ALA A 117 0.72 10.45 38.35
C ALA A 117 1.22 11.82 38.83
N ALA A 118 0.48 12.87 38.48
CA ALA A 118 0.50 14.13 39.20
C ALA A 118 -0.82 14.25 39.96
N ALA A 119 -0.70 14.17 41.28
CA ALA A 119 -1.77 14.30 42.25
C ALA A 119 -2.47 15.67 42.14
N GLN A 120 -3.79 15.67 42.26
CA GLN A 120 -4.55 16.85 42.67
C GLN A 120 -5.46 16.44 43.83
N GLY A 121 -5.10 16.95 45.00
CA GLY A 121 -5.75 16.67 46.27
C GLY A 121 -7.07 17.41 46.45
N ALA A 122 -8.01 16.67 47.04
CA ALA A 122 -8.88 17.01 48.17
C ALA A 122 -9.27 18.48 48.48
N GLY A 123 -10.59 18.66 48.67
CA GLY A 123 -11.21 19.66 49.56
C GLY A 123 -11.89 20.79 48.78
N LYS A 124 -13.16 21.16 49.03
CA LYS A 124 -13.82 21.29 50.33
C LYS A 124 -15.35 21.42 50.18
N ALA A 125 -16.00 21.06 51.28
CA ALA A 125 -17.41 20.98 51.65
C ALA A 125 -18.31 22.23 51.47
N ALA A 126 -19.63 21.96 51.48
CA ALA A 126 -20.74 22.71 52.12
C ALA A 126 -21.06 24.12 51.54
N GLU A 127 -22.26 24.72 51.61
CA GLU A 127 -23.41 24.57 52.51
C GLU A 127 -24.66 25.24 51.89
N VAL A 128 -25.81 24.68 52.27
CA VAL A 128 -27.14 25.27 52.52
C VAL A 128 -27.24 26.80 52.62
N LYS A 129 -28.14 27.41 51.83
CA LYS A 129 -29.33 28.17 52.30
C LYS A 129 -30.13 28.74 51.13
#